data_AF-A0A5E7VSZ1-F1
#
_entry.id   AF-A0A5E7VSZ1-F1
#
_cell.length_a   1.000
_cell.length_b   1.000
_cell.length_c   1.000
_cell.angle_alpha   90.00
_cell.angle_beta   90.00
_cell.angle_gamma   90.00
#
_symmetry.space_group_name_H-M   'P 1'
#
loop_
_entity.id
_entity.type
_entity.pdbx_description
1 polymer ?
#
loop_
_entity_poly.entity_id
_entity_poly.type
_entity_poly.pdbx_seq_one_letter_code
_entity_poly.pdbx_strand_id
1 'polypeptide(L)' 'MVHLQTIVADGTWYPDRKWLNVFPGNATDPRTGFFINAYSTSSSMALDMENVGAKYPATVVDTQGEFLSGSHQYTLNLP' A
#
# COMPACT_ATOMS: atom_id res chain seq x y z
N MET A 1 -14.71 -3.93 -15.91
CA MET A 1 -14.08 -4.43 -14.66
C MET A 1 -12.63 -4.02 -14.71
N VAL A 2 -12.21 -3.07 -13.87
CA VAL A 2 -10.80 -2.70 -13.74
C VAL A 2 -10.16 -3.77 -12.87
N HIS A 3 -9.27 -4.58 -13.44
CA HIS A 3 -8.38 -5.42 -12.66
C HIS A 3 -7.41 -4.48 -11.93
N LEU A 4 -7.65 -4.27 -10.64
CA LEU A 4 -6.65 -3.65 -9.76
C LEU A 4 -5.40 -4.52 -9.80
N GLN A 5 -4.25 -3.85 -9.91
CA GLN A 5 -2.95 -4.43 -10.18
C GLN A 5 -2.70 -5.70 -9.38
N THR A 6 -2.25 -6.73 -10.10
CA THR A 6 -1.71 -7.96 -9.53
C THR A 6 -0.69 -7.56 -8.46
N ILE A 7 -0.98 -7.89 -7.21
CA ILE A 7 -0.05 -7.77 -6.10
C ILE A 7 1.12 -8.69 -6.48
N VAL A 8 2.20 -8.10 -7.01
CA VAL A 8 3.50 -8.76 -7.13
C VAL A 8 3.87 -9.32 -5.75
N ALA A 9 4.71 -10.34 -5.67
CA ALA A 9 5.10 -10.95 -4.39
C ALA A 9 5.53 -9.91 -3.32
N ASP A 10 5.99 -8.74 -3.76
CA ASP A 10 6.53 -7.64 -2.96
C ASP A 10 5.53 -6.47 -2.73
N GLY A 11 4.27 -6.61 -3.16
CA GLY A 11 3.24 -5.54 -3.14
C GLY A 11 2.62 -5.27 -1.77
N THR A 12 3.06 -5.98 -0.73
CA THR A 12 2.58 -5.81 0.66
C THR A 12 3.74 -5.68 1.64
N TRP A 13 3.53 -4.93 2.72
CA TRP A 13 4.52 -4.79 3.81
C TRP A 13 4.59 -6.04 4.69
N TYR A 14 3.49 -6.78 4.81
CA TYR A 14 3.39 -7.95 5.66
C TYR A 14 2.63 -9.06 4.92
N PRO A 15 3.09 -10.31 4.96
CA PRO A 15 2.46 -11.41 4.23
C PRO A 15 1.08 -11.78 4.78
N ASP A 16 0.85 -11.54 6.07
CA ASP A 16 -0.36 -11.91 6.82
C ASP A 16 -1.37 -10.77 6.94
N ARG A 17 -1.02 -9.54 6.53
CA ARG A 17 -1.86 -8.35 6.70
C ARG A 17 -2.04 -7.63 5.38
N LYS A 18 -3.17 -6.96 5.21
CA LYS A 18 -3.54 -6.30 3.95
C LYS A 18 -2.92 -4.90 3.79
N TRP A 19 -1.66 -4.72 4.19
CA TRP A 19 -0.94 -3.46 4.07
C TRP A 19 -0.16 -3.41 2.76
N LEU A 20 -0.54 -2.50 1.88
CA LEU A 20 0.11 -2.28 0.59
C LEU A 20 1.48 -1.63 0.77
N ASN A 21 2.47 -2.17 0.06
CA ASN A 21 3.72 -1.47 -0.21
C ASN A 21 3.55 -0.70 -1.52
N VAL A 22 3.43 0.62 -1.41
CA VAL A 22 3.17 1.50 -2.55
C VAL A 22 4.41 1.79 -3.42
N PHE A 23 5.59 1.32 -2.99
CA PHE A 23 6.84 1.38 -3.75
C PHE A 23 7.54 0.00 -3.78
N PRO A 24 6.95 -1.03 -4.43
CA PRO A 24 7.49 -2.40 -4.40
C PRO A 24 8.70 -2.63 -5.35
N GLY A 25 9.45 -1.59 -5.71
CA GLY A 25 10.57 -1.68 -6.65
C GLY A 25 10.17 -1.71 -8.13
N ASN A 26 11.15 -1.98 -9.01
CA ASN A 26 11.16 -1.77 -10.47
C ASN A 26 10.20 -2.68 -11.26
N ALA A 27 8.89 -2.61 -11.01
CA ALA A 27 7.88 -3.10 -11.93
C ALA A 27 7.39 -1.95 -12.83
N THR A 28 6.90 -2.26 -14.03
CA THR A 28 6.45 -1.27 -15.05
C THR A 28 5.05 -0.72 -14.76
N ASP A 29 4.26 -1.41 -13.93
CA ASP A 29 2.87 -1.09 -13.57
C ASP A 29 2.65 -0.25 -12.27
N PRO A 30 3.43 -0.35 -11.16
CA PRO A 30 3.11 0.27 -9.86
C PRO A 30 3.07 1.80 -9.88
N ARG A 31 3.71 2.45 -10.86
CA ARG A 31 3.63 3.91 -11.04
C ARG A 31 2.20 4.38 -11.29
N THR A 32 1.45 3.64 -12.11
CA THR A 32 0.05 3.95 -12.41
C THR A 32 -0.83 3.78 -11.17
N GLY A 33 -0.66 2.66 -10.44
CA GLY A 33 -1.39 2.40 -9.20
C GLY A 33 -1.14 3.45 -8.12
N PHE A 34 0.11 3.90 -7.96
CA PHE A 34 0.45 4.98 -7.05
C PHE A 34 -0.22 6.30 -7.44
N PHE A 35 -0.03 6.76 -8.67
CA PHE A 35 -0.50 8.10 -9.09
C PHE A 35 -2.00 8.22 -9.36
N ILE A 36 -2.75 7.11 -9.38
CA ILE A 36 -4.22 7.17 -9.30
C ILE A 36 -4.69 7.62 -7.91
N ASN A 37 -3.95 7.28 -6.86
CA ASN A 37 -4.38 7.46 -5.46
C ASN A 37 -3.54 8.50 -4.70
N ALA A 38 -2.36 8.84 -5.20
CA ALA A 38 -1.42 9.74 -4.55
C ALA A 38 -0.82 10.76 -5.54
N TYR A 39 -0.31 11.87 -5.02
CA TYR A 39 0.34 12.91 -5.80
C TYR A 39 1.76 13.16 -5.28
N SER A 40 2.69 13.40 -6.21
CA SER A 40 4.13 13.59 -5.97
C SER A 40 4.86 12.34 -5.43
N THR A 41 6.13 12.21 -5.79
CA THR A 41 7.03 11.17 -5.27
C THR A 41 8.44 11.74 -5.15
N SER A 42 9.20 11.26 -4.17
CA SER A 42 10.63 11.56 -4.01
C SER A 42 11.40 10.27 -3.75
N SER A 43 12.69 10.27 -4.07
CA SER A 43 13.58 9.13 -3.81
C SER A 43 13.60 8.72 -2.33
N SER A 44 13.42 9.68 -1.42
CA SER A 44 13.32 9.44 0.02
C SER A 44 12.16 8.54 0.45
N MET A 45 11.11 8.39 -0.37
CA MET A 45 9.99 7.50 -0.07
C MET A 45 10.35 6.01 -0.30
N ALA A 46 11.30 5.75 -1.19
CA ALA A 46 11.76 4.42 -1.54
C ALA A 46 12.95 3.94 -0.68
N LEU A 47 13.64 4.84 0.04
CA LEU A 47 14.83 4.51 0.83
C LEU A 47 14.55 3.46 1.92
N ASP A 48 15.39 2.45 2.03
CA ASP A 48 15.37 1.49 3.14
C ASP A 48 16.53 1.79 4.10
N MET A 49 16.34 2.84 4.90
CA MET A 49 17.32 3.35 5.85
C MET A 49 16.62 3.77 7.13
N GLU A 50 17.22 3.43 8.28
CA GLU A 50 16.67 3.82 9.57
C GLU A 50 16.69 5.35 9.76
N ASN A 51 15.60 5.90 10.28
CA ASN A 51 15.42 7.34 10.55
C ASN A 51 15.58 8.29 9.35
N VAL A 52 15.51 7.78 8.11
CA VAL A 52 15.64 8.58 6.89
C VAL A 52 14.42 8.37 5.98
N GLY A 53 13.83 9.47 5.54
CA GLY A 53 12.69 9.44 4.61
C GLY A 53 11.37 9.11 5.30
N ALA A 54 10.42 8.58 4.52
CA ALA A 54 9.08 8.24 5.01
C ALA A 54 8.53 7.02 4.28
N LYS A 55 7.75 6.20 5.00
CA LYS A 55 7.04 5.03 4.47
C LYS A 55 5.54 5.24 4.57
N TYR A 56 4.81 4.72 3.58
CA TYR A 56 3.39 4.98 3.38
C TYR A 56 2.61 3.65 3.30
N PRO A 57 2.40 2.94 4.42
CA PRO A 57 1.51 1.79 4.43
C PRO A 57 0.07 2.24 4.20
N ALA A 58 -0.63 1.57 3.30
CA ALA A 58 -2.03 1.84 3.00
C ALA A 58 -2.84 0.54 2.96
N THR A 59 -4.14 0.62 3.26
CA THR A 59 -5.09 -0.46 2.99
C THR A 59 -6.42 0.14 2.52
N VAL A 60 -7.12 -0.58 1.66
CA VAL A 60 -8.49 -0.28 1.24
C VAL A 60 -9.47 -1.40 1.60
N VAL A 61 -8.96 -2.46 2.23
CA VAL A 61 -9.73 -3.63 2.69
C VAL A 61 -9.50 -3.91 4.17
N ASP A 62 -10.45 -4.60 4.79
CA ASP A 62 -10.33 -5.09 6.15
C ASP A 62 -9.55 -6.41 6.26
N THR A 63 -9.59 -7.04 7.43
CA THR A 63 -8.90 -8.30 7.70
C THR A 63 -9.49 -9.50 6.95
N GLN A 64 -10.76 -9.43 6.54
CA GLN A 64 -11.42 -10.44 5.72
C GLN A 64 -11.21 -10.19 4.22
N GLY A 65 -10.66 -9.03 3.85
CA GLY A 65 -10.46 -8.63 2.46
C GLY A 65 -11.68 -7.92 1.87
N GLU A 66 -12.66 -7.52 2.69
CA GLU A 66 -13.80 -6.71 2.25
C GLU A 66 -13.39 -5.24 2.15
N PHE A 67 -13.92 -4.52 1.16
CA PHE A 67 -13.62 -3.09 1.02
C PHE A 67 -14.11 -2.30 2.22
N LEU A 68 -13.25 -1.40 2.72
CA LEU A 68 -13.62 -0.50 3.80
C LEU A 68 -14.78 0.39 3.37
N SER A 69 -15.91 0.22 4.06
CA SER A 69 -17.12 1.03 3.91
C SER A 69 -17.40 1.84 5.17
N GLY A 70 -17.80 3.10 5.00
CA GLY A 70 -18.24 3.97 6.10
C GLY A 70 -19.51 3.53 6.81
N SER A 71 -20.21 2.50 6.32
CA SER A 71 -21.36 1.87 6.99
C SER A 71 -20.98 0.92 8.12
N HIS A 72 -19.69 0.60 8.29
CA HIS A 72 -19.21 -0.31 9.32
C HIS A 72 -18.27 0.41 10.30
N GLN A 73 -18.03 -0.23 11.44
CA GLN A 73 -17.07 0.21 12.44
C GLN A 73 -15.83 -0.67 12.39
N TYR A 74 -14.66 -0.05 12.43
CA TYR A 74 -13.37 -0.74 12.41
C TYR A 74 -12.52 -0.31 13.59
N THR A 75 -11.54 -1.13 13.94
CA THR A 75 -10.52 -0.80 14.94
C THR A 75 -9.15 -1.11 14.36
N LEU A 76 -8.23 -0.17 14.50
CA LEU A 76 -6.81 -0.37 14.18
C LEU A 76 -6.04 -0.47 15.49
N ASN A 77 -5.52 -1.66 15.80
CA ASN A 77 -4.62 -1.86 16.92
C ASN A 77 -3.18 -1.61 16.45
N LEU A 78 -2.51 -0.64 17.07
CA LEU A 78 -1.10 -0.35 16.86
C LEU A 78 -0.31 -0.87 18.06
N PRO A 79 0.72 -1.71 17.85
CA PRO A 79 1.58 -2.20 18.92
C PRO A 79 2.48 -1.11 19.52
#